data_AF-A0A6J7U7J2-F1
#
_entry.id   AF-A0A6J7U7J2-F1
#
_cell.length_a   1.000
_cell.length_b   1.000
_cell.length_c   1.000
_cell.angle_alpha   90.00
_cell.angle_beta   90.00
_cell.angle_gamma   90.00
#
_symmetry.space_group_name_H-M   'P 1'
#
loop_
_entity.id
_entity.type
_entity.pdbx_description
1 polymer ?
#
loop_
_entity_poly.entity_id
_entity_poly.type
_entity_poly.pdbx_seq_one_letter_code
_entity_poly.pdbx_strand_id
1 'polypeptide(L)'
;MGGLLTIVLLGRKWQSESPKVIAWFSFNATIAMPIMVATGVAQAWRMMEGFQNLFSTTYGTVLSIKVVLVVMAIAAGTKARQIFKDKKVDSEDLKKIKFSKTIVVESVIGLVVLAVTAVLVSVPPLSVNTAAPFTATLVQSNVIADITITPARVGNSEMHIVFSPPGGTLESIESVTTRISLVSGEIPPIPIGLKRIGVNHFQANLQVPRGGEWLLELIVKPATNRTLRFSQIVKIKN
;
A
#
# COMPACT_ATOMS: atom_id res chain seq x y z
N MET A 1 2.18 -3.24 -22.37
CA MET A 1 3.50 -3.31 -23.06
C MET A 1 3.45 -3.07 -24.57
N GLY A 2 2.29 -3.05 -25.25
CA GLY A 2 2.23 -2.89 -26.71
C GLY A 2 2.29 -1.46 -27.28
N GLY A 3 1.92 -0.43 -26.50
CA GLY A 3 1.80 0.95 -27.01
C GLY A 3 3.12 1.69 -27.23
N LEU A 4 4.20 1.27 -26.56
CA LEU A 4 5.50 1.93 -26.70
C LEU A 4 6.21 1.50 -28.00
N LEU A 5 6.06 0.23 -28.37
CA LEU A 5 6.60 -0.33 -29.62
C LEU A 5 5.89 0.26 -30.85
N THR A 6 4.57 0.48 -30.78
CA THR A 6 3.82 1.10 -31.87
C THR A 6 4.21 2.57 -32.07
N ILE A 7 4.46 3.32 -31.00
CA ILE A 7 4.93 4.72 -31.09
C ILE A 7 6.34 4.80 -31.67
N VAL A 8 7.26 3.91 -31.27
CA VAL A 8 8.64 3.91 -31.80
C VAL A 8 8.68 3.50 -33.27
N LEU A 9 7.84 2.56 -33.69
CA LEU A 9 7.82 2.04 -35.07
C LEU A 9 7.00 2.92 -36.03
N LEU A 10 5.85 3.46 -35.62
CA LEU A 10 5.02 4.33 -36.47
C LEU A 10 5.31 5.82 -36.32
N GLY A 11 5.94 6.26 -35.22
CA GLY A 11 6.25 7.67 -34.96
C GLY A 11 7.16 8.30 -36.00
N ARG A 12 8.08 7.51 -36.59
CA ARG A 12 8.95 7.98 -37.68
C ARG A 12 8.20 8.35 -38.97
N LYS A 13 7.03 7.74 -39.24
CA LYS A 13 6.21 8.06 -40.42
C LYS A 13 5.20 9.18 -40.18
N TRP A 14 4.75 9.38 -38.94
CA TRP A 14 3.77 10.42 -38.59
C TRP A 14 4.39 11.80 -38.32
N GLN A 15 5.71 11.90 -38.23
CA GLN A 15 6.40 13.17 -37.96
C GLN A 15 6.34 14.17 -39.14
N SER A 16 5.86 13.74 -40.31
CA SER A 16 5.74 14.56 -41.52
C SER A 16 4.37 15.22 -41.70
N GLU A 17 3.34 14.85 -40.96
CA GLU A 17 1.99 15.43 -41.15
C GLU A 17 1.38 15.92 -39.84
N SER A 18 1.06 17.22 -39.83
CA SER A 18 0.22 17.95 -38.87
C SER A 18 0.87 18.44 -37.56
N PRO A 19 1.51 19.63 -37.60
CA PRO A 19 1.86 20.40 -36.39
C PRO A 19 0.68 20.65 -35.42
N LYS A 20 -0.57 20.55 -35.91
CA LYS A 20 -1.79 20.65 -35.11
C LYS A 20 -1.95 19.53 -34.07
N VAL A 21 -1.53 18.30 -34.39
CA VAL A 21 -1.68 17.15 -33.47
C VAL A 21 -0.69 17.27 -32.30
N ILE A 22 0.54 17.72 -32.58
CA ILE A 22 1.59 17.93 -31.58
C ILE A 22 1.20 19.05 -30.60
N ALA A 23 0.60 20.14 -31.10
CA ALA A 23 0.15 21.26 -30.29
C ALA A 23 -1.01 20.87 -29.36
N TRP A 24 -1.99 20.12 -29.86
CA TRP A 24 -3.13 19.65 -29.07
C TRP A 24 -2.71 18.66 -27.98
N PHE A 25 -1.82 17.72 -28.28
CA PHE A 25 -1.28 16.80 -27.28
C PHE A 25 -0.47 17.54 -26.19
N SER A 26 0.34 18.54 -26.58
CA SER A 26 1.11 19.36 -25.64
C SER A 26 0.22 20.20 -24.73
N PHE A 27 -0.88 20.74 -25.25
CA PHE A 27 -1.84 21.52 -24.47
C PHE A 27 -2.55 20.64 -23.42
N ASN A 28 -3.03 19.46 -23.82
CA ASN A 28 -3.68 18.52 -22.91
C ASN A 28 -2.72 18.02 -21.81
N ALA A 29 -1.47 17.70 -22.16
CA ALA A 29 -0.46 17.29 -21.18
C ALA A 29 -0.15 18.41 -20.16
N THR A 30 -0.19 19.68 -20.60
CA THR A 30 0.09 20.85 -19.75
C THR A 30 -0.97 21.06 -18.68
N ILE A 31 -2.24 20.72 -18.96
CA ILE A 31 -3.35 20.83 -17.99
C ILE A 31 -3.47 19.56 -17.14
N ALA A 32 -3.26 18.39 -17.74
CA ALA A 32 -3.40 17.10 -17.06
C ALA A 32 -2.34 16.88 -15.96
N MET A 33 -1.10 17.34 -16.18
CA MET A 33 -0.03 17.19 -15.19
C MET A 33 -0.34 17.90 -13.86
N PRO A 34 -0.69 19.21 -13.83
CA PRO A 34 -1.07 19.89 -12.58
C PRO A 34 -2.23 19.24 -11.86
N ILE A 35 -3.26 18.80 -12.59
CA ILE A 35 -4.44 18.14 -12.00
C ILE A 35 -4.03 16.83 -11.32
N MET A 36 -3.21 15.99 -11.98
CA MET A 36 -2.73 14.73 -11.41
C MET A 36 -1.85 14.94 -10.16
N VAL A 37 -0.99 15.96 -10.18
CA VAL A 37 -0.18 16.31 -9.01
C VAL A 37 -1.08 16.77 -7.86
N ALA A 38 -2.04 17.65 -8.14
CA ALA A 38 -2.99 18.14 -7.14
C ALA A 38 -3.84 17.01 -6.53
N THR A 39 -4.31 16.06 -7.34
CA THR A 39 -5.07 14.90 -6.84
C THR A 39 -4.19 13.96 -6.02
N GLY A 40 -2.94 13.74 -6.40
CA GLY A 40 -1.97 12.98 -5.59
C GLY A 40 -1.70 13.62 -4.22
N VAL A 41 -1.55 14.94 -4.18
CA VAL A 41 -1.37 15.70 -2.92
C VAL A 41 -2.63 15.63 -2.06
N ALA A 42 -3.82 15.79 -2.65
CA ALA A 42 -5.09 15.68 -1.92
C ALA A 42 -5.30 14.28 -1.31
N GLN A 43 -4.93 13.21 -2.04
CA GLN A 43 -4.99 11.85 -1.51
C GLN A 43 -4.00 11.64 -0.35
N ALA A 44 -2.78 12.14 -0.47
CA ALA A 44 -1.78 12.09 0.60
C ALA A 44 -2.25 12.86 1.85
N TRP A 45 -2.88 14.03 1.67
CA TRP A 45 -3.46 14.81 2.76
C TRP A 45 -4.57 14.03 3.47
N ARG A 46 -5.45 13.33 2.73
CA ARG A 46 -6.53 12.57 3.37
C ARG A 46 -6.05 11.33 4.13
N MET A 47 -4.92 10.74 3.74
CA MET A 47 -4.31 9.60 4.45
C MET A 47 -3.56 10.01 5.72
N MET A 48 -3.07 11.25 5.80
CA MET A 48 -2.46 11.80 6.99
C MET A 48 -3.51 12.50 7.85
N GLU A 49 -3.81 11.96 9.01
CA GLU A 49 -4.69 12.57 10.01
C GLU A 49 -4.09 13.85 10.67
N GLY A 50 -3.60 14.82 9.87
CA GLY A 50 -3.17 16.16 10.31
C GLY A 50 -1.71 16.54 10.07
N PHE A 51 -1.43 17.86 10.00
CA PHE A 51 -0.09 18.46 9.78
C PHE A 51 0.92 18.18 10.91
N GLN A 52 0.44 17.82 12.11
CA GLN A 52 1.29 17.61 13.29
C GLN A 52 2.13 16.32 13.20
N ASN A 53 1.75 15.38 12.33
CA ASN A 53 2.49 14.15 12.07
C ASN A 53 3.52 14.26 10.93
N LEU A 54 3.58 15.38 10.20
CA LEU A 54 4.51 15.59 9.07
C LEU A 54 5.98 15.68 9.50
N PHE A 55 6.26 16.14 10.72
CA PHE A 55 7.64 16.37 11.17
C PHE A 55 8.05 15.48 12.34
N SER A 56 7.10 14.80 12.99
CA SER A 56 7.36 13.97 14.17
C SER A 56 7.35 12.46 13.87
N THR A 57 6.73 12.03 12.77
CA THR A 57 6.61 10.61 12.41
C THR A 57 7.58 10.24 11.28
N THR A 58 8.10 9.02 11.30
CA THR A 58 8.93 8.47 10.21
C THR A 58 8.23 8.61 8.85
N TYR A 59 6.90 8.48 8.83
CA TYR A 59 6.07 8.68 7.65
C TYR A 59 6.15 10.13 7.12
N GLY A 60 6.00 11.11 8.01
CA GLY A 60 6.08 12.53 7.69
C GLY A 60 7.44 12.95 7.15
N THR A 61 8.53 12.43 7.72
CA THR A 61 9.89 12.68 7.22
C THR A 61 10.10 12.11 5.81
N VAL A 62 9.67 10.86 5.57
CA VAL A 62 9.77 10.22 4.24
C VAL A 62 8.93 10.97 3.20
N LEU A 63 7.71 11.37 3.55
CA LEU A 63 6.85 12.16 2.67
C LEU A 63 7.46 13.54 2.39
N SER A 64 8.03 14.20 3.39
CA SER A 64 8.66 15.52 3.23
C SER A 64 9.88 15.46 2.32
N ILE A 65 10.76 14.46 2.49
CA ILE A 65 11.89 14.21 1.57
C ILE A 65 11.37 13.99 0.15
N LYS A 66 10.30 13.19 -0.01
CA LYS A 66 9.68 12.92 -1.30
C LYS A 66 9.17 14.19 -1.99
N VAL A 67 8.46 15.06 -1.27
CA VAL A 67 7.95 16.33 -1.81
C VAL A 67 9.08 17.27 -2.18
N VAL A 68 10.11 17.41 -1.34
CA VAL A 68 11.29 18.25 -1.61
C VAL A 68 12.02 17.80 -2.88
N LEU A 69 12.20 16.48 -3.07
CA LEU A 69 12.82 15.94 -4.29
C LEU A 69 11.99 16.23 -5.55
N VAL A 70 10.66 16.09 -5.48
CA VAL A 70 9.77 16.42 -6.60
C VAL A 70 9.83 17.90 -6.95
N VAL A 71 9.79 18.78 -5.95
CA VAL A 71 9.91 20.24 -6.16
C VAL A 71 11.27 20.59 -6.77
N MET A 72 12.36 19.98 -6.32
CA MET A 72 13.68 20.16 -6.94
C MET A 72 13.72 19.71 -8.40
N ALA A 73 13.13 18.55 -8.73
CA ALA A 73 13.06 18.06 -10.11
C ALA A 73 12.25 19.00 -11.02
N ILE A 74 11.12 19.50 -10.54
CA ILE A 74 10.29 20.47 -11.27
C ILE A 74 11.04 21.81 -11.44
N ALA A 75 11.71 22.30 -10.40
CA ALA A 75 12.50 23.53 -10.44
C ALA A 75 13.66 23.43 -11.46
N ALA A 76 14.37 22.30 -11.47
CA ALA A 76 15.42 22.03 -12.46
C ALA A 76 14.86 21.97 -13.89
N GLY A 77 13.75 21.27 -14.09
CA GLY A 77 13.10 21.15 -15.40
C GLY A 77 12.56 22.49 -15.95
N THR A 78 11.95 23.32 -15.08
CA THR A 78 11.43 24.64 -15.46
C THR A 78 12.54 25.65 -15.76
N LYS A 79 13.59 25.70 -14.95
CA LYS A 79 14.79 26.52 -15.21
C LYS A 79 15.43 26.13 -16.55
N ALA A 80 15.57 24.83 -16.82
CA ALA A 80 16.06 24.34 -18.11
C ALA A 80 15.15 24.82 -19.26
N ARG A 81 13.83 24.68 -19.13
CA ARG A 81 12.87 25.09 -20.17
C ARG A 81 12.86 26.60 -20.44
N GLN A 82 13.12 27.42 -19.42
CA GLN A 82 13.21 28.88 -19.55
C GLN A 82 14.51 29.32 -20.23
N ILE A 83 15.65 28.71 -19.90
CA ILE A 83 16.95 29.04 -20.48
C ILE A 83 16.99 28.81 -22.01
N PHE A 84 16.18 27.88 -22.52
CA PHE A 84 16.11 27.60 -23.96
C PHE A 84 15.03 28.40 -24.72
N LYS A 85 14.15 29.13 -24.02
CA LYS A 85 13.08 29.90 -24.67
C LYS A 85 13.56 31.27 -25.20
N ASP A 86 14.69 31.78 -24.71
CA ASP A 86 15.21 33.13 -25.04
C ASP A 86 16.29 33.17 -26.13
N LYS A 87 16.66 32.05 -26.76
CA LYS A 87 17.52 32.09 -27.96
C LYS A 87 16.69 31.81 -29.21
N LYS A 88 16.21 32.87 -29.86
CA LYS A 88 15.98 32.87 -31.32
C LYS A 88 17.28 32.43 -31.96
N VAL A 89 17.28 31.23 -32.50
CA VAL A 89 18.44 30.64 -33.16
C VAL A 89 18.37 31.07 -34.63
N ASP A 90 19.21 32.04 -35.00
CA ASP A 90 19.53 32.30 -36.41
C ASP A 90 20.28 31.09 -37.02
N SER A 91 19.85 30.73 -38.22
CA SER A 91 19.98 29.40 -38.82
C SER A 91 21.31 29.12 -39.55
N GLU A 92 22.41 29.81 -39.25
CA GLU A 92 23.67 29.62 -40.01
C GLU A 92 24.87 29.07 -39.21
N ASP A 93 24.84 29.04 -37.87
CA ASP A 93 25.99 28.58 -37.05
C ASP A 93 25.75 27.27 -36.26
N LEU A 94 24.76 26.48 -36.66
CA LEU A 94 24.29 25.32 -35.89
C LEU A 94 25.02 23.99 -36.11
N LYS A 95 26.07 23.94 -36.93
CA LYS A 95 26.60 22.65 -37.39
C LYS A 95 27.71 22.01 -36.56
N LYS A 96 28.30 22.65 -35.52
CA LYS A 96 29.47 22.03 -34.85
C LYS A 96 29.55 22.02 -33.31
N ILE A 97 28.81 22.81 -32.52
CA ILE A 97 29.11 22.88 -31.06
C ILE A 97 27.89 22.80 -30.13
N LYS A 98 26.64 22.89 -30.60
CA LYS A 98 25.46 22.99 -29.70
C LYS A 98 24.63 21.72 -29.52
N PHE A 99 24.90 20.64 -30.25
CA PHE A 99 24.14 19.38 -30.12
C PHE A 99 24.54 18.56 -28.88
N SER A 100 25.82 18.53 -28.49
CA SER A 100 26.26 17.66 -27.40
C SER A 100 25.84 18.17 -26.01
N LYS A 101 26.06 19.45 -25.69
CA LYS A 101 25.87 19.96 -24.32
C LYS A 101 24.40 20.02 -23.89
N THR A 102 23.50 20.39 -24.80
CA THR A 102 22.06 20.46 -24.49
C THR A 102 21.45 19.07 -24.32
N ILE A 103 21.79 18.12 -25.21
CA ILE A 103 21.31 16.74 -25.13
C ILE A 103 21.86 16.02 -23.90
N VAL A 104 23.10 16.30 -23.49
CA VAL A 104 23.67 15.77 -22.25
C VAL A 104 22.92 16.31 -21.03
N VAL A 105 22.63 17.62 -20.97
CA VAL A 105 21.86 18.21 -19.87
C VAL A 105 20.44 17.62 -19.80
N GLU A 106 19.76 17.50 -20.93
CA GLU A 106 18.41 16.93 -21.00
C GLU A 106 18.38 15.46 -20.57
N SER A 107 19.36 14.67 -21.02
CA SER A 107 19.50 13.26 -20.65
C SER A 107 19.81 13.08 -19.16
N VAL A 108 20.66 13.93 -18.60
CA VAL A 108 20.98 13.92 -17.16
C VAL A 108 19.75 14.27 -16.32
N ILE A 109 18.97 15.28 -16.73
CA ILE A 109 17.72 15.62 -16.05
C ILE A 109 16.71 14.47 -16.13
N GLY A 110 16.52 13.87 -17.31
CA GLY A 110 15.66 12.71 -17.48
C GLY A 110 16.07 11.53 -16.60
N LEU A 111 17.39 11.29 -16.49
CA LEU A 111 17.95 10.24 -15.64
C LEU A 111 17.75 10.52 -14.16
N VAL A 112 17.90 11.77 -13.72
CA VAL A 112 17.61 12.18 -12.33
C VAL A 112 16.12 12.02 -12.02
N VAL A 113 15.22 12.46 -12.92
CA VAL A 113 13.77 12.30 -12.76
C VAL A 113 13.39 10.83 -12.68
N LEU A 114 13.97 9.98 -13.53
CA LEU A 114 13.75 8.52 -13.49
C LEU A 114 14.27 7.90 -12.20
N ALA A 115 15.46 8.28 -11.74
CA ALA A 115 16.02 7.80 -10.47
C ALA A 115 15.12 8.21 -9.29
N VAL A 116 14.67 9.46 -9.25
CA VAL A 116 13.74 9.97 -8.23
C VAL A 116 12.41 9.22 -8.31
N THR A 117 11.85 9.03 -9.51
CA THR A 117 10.60 8.29 -9.72
C THR A 117 10.73 6.82 -9.27
N ALA A 118 11.84 6.17 -9.61
CA ALA A 118 12.13 4.80 -9.20
C ALA A 118 12.21 4.67 -7.68
N VAL A 119 12.91 5.60 -7.01
CA VAL A 119 12.91 5.67 -5.55
C VAL A 119 11.49 5.91 -5.02
N LEU A 120 10.73 6.84 -5.62
CA LEU A 120 9.36 7.17 -5.22
C LEU A 120 8.41 5.97 -5.26
N VAL A 121 8.54 5.12 -6.28
CA VAL A 121 7.73 3.92 -6.48
C VAL A 121 8.23 2.76 -5.61
N SER A 122 9.54 2.72 -5.35
CA SER A 122 10.17 1.63 -4.58
C SER A 122 10.05 1.78 -3.06
N VAL A 123 9.48 2.88 -2.54
CA VAL A 123 9.15 2.94 -1.11
C VAL A 123 7.83 2.19 -0.89
N PRO A 124 7.84 0.98 -0.31
CA PRO A 124 6.60 0.32 0.06
C PRO A 124 5.82 1.25 1.01
N PRO A 125 4.48 1.31 0.91
CA PRO A 125 3.70 2.02 1.91
C PRO A 125 4.06 1.41 3.27
N LEU A 126 4.80 2.14 4.10
CA LEU A 126 5.09 1.72 5.46
C LEU A 126 3.74 1.56 6.14
N SER A 127 3.43 0.33 6.52
CA SER A 127 2.14 -0.10 7.07
C SER A 127 1.69 0.92 8.10
N VAL A 128 0.56 1.57 7.83
CA VAL A 128 -0.10 2.50 8.75
C VAL A 128 -0.22 1.78 10.10
N ASN A 129 0.61 2.19 11.07
CA ASN A 129 0.62 1.81 12.48
C ASN A 129 -0.04 0.44 12.78
N THR A 130 0.59 -0.64 12.34
CA THR A 130 0.03 -1.98 12.54
C THR A 130 0.65 -2.57 13.80
N ALA A 131 -0.07 -2.52 14.92
CA ALA A 131 0.29 -3.35 16.07
C ALA A 131 0.54 -4.78 15.56
N ALA A 132 1.66 -5.38 15.98
CA ALA A 132 2.09 -6.69 15.48
C ALA A 132 0.92 -7.69 15.55
N PRO A 133 0.74 -8.54 14.52
CA PRO A 133 -0.29 -9.55 14.57
C PRO A 133 -0.05 -10.45 15.78
N PHE A 134 -1.13 -10.78 16.48
CA PHE A 134 -1.07 -11.85 17.47
C PHE A 134 -1.24 -13.17 16.74
N THR A 135 -0.38 -14.15 17.07
CA THR A 135 -0.43 -15.49 16.47
C THR A 135 -0.33 -16.54 17.57
N ALA A 136 -1.17 -17.57 17.49
CA ALA A 136 -1.11 -18.70 18.41
C ALA A 136 -1.47 -20.00 17.68
N THR A 137 -0.72 -21.06 17.99
CA THR A 137 -0.99 -22.42 17.51
C THR A 137 -1.39 -23.27 18.69
N LEU A 138 -2.62 -23.79 18.67
CA LEU A 138 -3.16 -24.61 19.74
C LEU A 138 -3.38 -26.03 19.25
N VAL A 139 -3.00 -27.02 20.04
CA VAL A 139 -3.12 -28.43 19.66
C VAL A 139 -4.01 -29.15 20.66
N GLN A 140 -5.05 -29.82 20.17
CA GLN A 140 -5.91 -30.64 21.00
C GLN A 140 -6.42 -31.86 20.26
N SER A 141 -6.18 -33.04 20.84
CA SER A 141 -6.65 -34.32 20.30
C SER A 141 -6.30 -34.52 18.82
N ASN A 142 -5.08 -34.13 18.45
CA ASN A 142 -4.48 -34.19 17.11
C ASN A 142 -5.15 -33.25 16.06
N VAL A 143 -5.94 -32.27 16.50
CA VAL A 143 -6.38 -31.13 15.68
C VAL A 143 -5.56 -29.91 16.08
N ILE A 144 -5.01 -29.21 15.09
CA ILE A 144 -4.26 -27.97 15.28
C ILE A 144 -5.18 -26.79 14.91
N ALA A 145 -5.18 -25.75 15.72
CA ALA A 145 -5.87 -24.49 15.47
C ALA A 145 -4.84 -23.35 15.42
N ASP A 146 -4.62 -22.80 14.24
CA ASP A 146 -3.79 -21.64 14.01
C ASP A 146 -4.66 -20.39 14.01
N ILE A 147 -4.37 -19.48 14.94
CA ILE A 147 -5.15 -18.28 15.20
C ILE A 147 -4.26 -17.08 14.90
N THR A 148 -4.76 -16.16 14.08
CA THR A 148 -4.11 -14.89 13.79
C THR A 148 -5.07 -13.74 14.03
N ILE A 149 -4.68 -12.72 14.79
CA ILE A 149 -5.47 -11.51 15.04
C ILE A 149 -4.67 -10.28 14.61
N THR A 150 -5.22 -9.48 13.70
CA THR A 150 -4.52 -8.32 13.13
C THR A 150 -5.46 -7.11 13.01
N PRO A 151 -5.07 -5.92 13.50
CA PRO A 151 -4.02 -5.67 14.48
C PRO A 151 -4.44 -6.15 15.89
N ALA A 152 -3.51 -6.57 16.75
CA ALA A 152 -3.83 -6.99 18.13
C ALA A 152 -3.94 -5.78 19.10
N ARG A 153 -4.90 -4.88 18.84
CA ARG A 153 -5.11 -3.64 19.61
C ARG A 153 -6.58 -3.36 19.92
N VAL A 154 -6.82 -2.34 20.73
CA VAL A 154 -8.16 -1.82 20.98
C VAL A 154 -8.81 -1.29 19.69
N GLY A 155 -10.09 -1.57 19.51
CA GLY A 155 -10.88 -1.21 18.34
C GLY A 155 -11.09 -2.38 17.39
N ASN A 156 -11.17 -2.08 16.10
CA ASN A 156 -11.46 -3.07 15.06
C ASN A 156 -10.22 -3.94 14.82
N SER A 157 -10.40 -5.24 14.97
CA SER A 157 -9.39 -6.27 14.68
C SER A 157 -10.04 -7.35 13.82
N GLU A 158 -9.24 -7.99 12.97
CA GLU A 158 -9.68 -9.13 12.19
C GLU A 158 -9.02 -10.39 12.73
N MET A 159 -9.79 -11.47 12.85
CA MET A 159 -9.29 -12.78 13.29
C MET A 159 -9.47 -13.80 12.18
N HIS A 160 -8.41 -14.56 11.94
CA HIS A 160 -8.43 -15.76 11.13
C HIS A 160 -8.14 -16.97 12.00
N ILE A 161 -8.88 -18.05 11.73
CA ILE A 161 -8.66 -19.35 12.37
C ILE A 161 -8.57 -20.38 11.26
N VAL A 162 -7.46 -21.11 11.22
CA VAL A 162 -7.25 -22.23 10.31
C VAL A 162 -7.11 -23.48 11.15
N PHE A 163 -7.88 -24.51 10.83
CA PHE A 163 -7.75 -25.80 11.50
C PHE A 163 -7.09 -26.82 10.59
N SER A 164 -6.16 -27.59 11.16
CA SER A 164 -5.50 -28.71 10.51
C SER A 164 -5.88 -30.01 11.24
N PRO A 165 -6.74 -30.85 10.64
CA PRO A 165 -7.07 -32.17 11.17
C PRO A 165 -5.86 -33.13 11.21
N PRO A 166 -5.97 -34.25 11.94
CA PRO A 166 -4.98 -35.32 11.96
C PRO A 166 -4.56 -35.77 10.55
N GLY A 167 -3.26 -35.91 10.32
CA GLY A 167 -2.74 -36.46 9.05
C GLY A 167 -2.87 -35.52 7.84
N GLY A 168 -3.21 -34.24 8.04
CA GLY A 168 -3.35 -33.26 6.97
C GLY A 168 -4.57 -33.50 6.07
N THR A 169 -5.56 -34.25 6.56
CA THR A 169 -6.80 -34.49 5.82
C THR A 169 -7.59 -33.19 5.66
N LEU A 170 -8.35 -33.09 4.58
CA LEU A 170 -9.27 -31.98 4.33
C LEU A 170 -10.67 -32.24 4.93
N GLU A 171 -10.76 -33.07 5.96
CA GLU A 171 -12.02 -33.31 6.66
C GLU A 171 -12.55 -31.97 7.20
N SER A 172 -13.75 -31.60 6.76
CA SER A 172 -14.33 -30.31 7.11
C SER A 172 -14.86 -30.35 8.54
N ILE A 173 -14.41 -29.41 9.36
CA ILE A 173 -15.03 -29.14 10.66
C ILE A 173 -16.48 -28.75 10.44
N GLU A 174 -17.41 -29.32 11.22
CA GLU A 174 -18.84 -29.05 11.09
C GLU A 174 -19.18 -27.63 11.58
N SER A 175 -18.77 -27.29 12.80
CA SER A 175 -19.05 -25.97 13.39
C SER A 175 -17.97 -25.51 14.35
N VAL A 176 -17.83 -24.19 14.45
CA VAL A 176 -16.93 -23.52 15.38
C VAL A 176 -17.72 -22.38 16.02
N THR A 177 -17.69 -22.34 17.35
CA THR A 177 -18.22 -21.23 18.14
C THR A 177 -17.09 -20.59 18.90
N THR A 178 -17.06 -19.26 18.93
CA THR A 178 -15.97 -18.51 19.55
C THR A 178 -16.51 -17.39 20.41
N ARG A 179 -15.83 -17.12 21.51
CA ARG A 179 -16.07 -15.96 22.37
C ARG A 179 -14.78 -15.45 22.96
N ILE A 180 -14.79 -14.19 23.35
CA ILE A 180 -13.71 -13.58 24.15
C ILE A 180 -14.27 -13.09 25.48
N SER A 181 -13.50 -13.23 26.55
CA SER A 181 -13.82 -12.64 27.84
C SER A 181 -12.61 -11.90 28.39
N LEU A 182 -12.85 -10.76 29.03
CA LEU A 182 -11.77 -10.02 29.69
C LEU A 182 -11.41 -10.76 30.98
N VAL A 183 -10.14 -11.09 31.20
CA VAL A 183 -9.69 -11.88 32.36
C VAL A 183 -10.02 -11.18 33.69
N SER A 184 -10.06 -9.85 33.73
CA SER A 184 -10.48 -9.10 34.92
C SER A 184 -11.97 -9.25 35.26
N GLY A 185 -12.79 -9.78 34.35
CA GLY A 185 -14.22 -10.03 34.57
C GLY A 185 -15.12 -8.80 34.48
N GLU A 186 -14.58 -7.61 34.18
CA GLU A 186 -15.37 -6.37 34.06
C GLU A 186 -16.34 -6.38 32.87
N ILE A 187 -16.05 -7.19 31.84
CA ILE A 187 -16.82 -7.24 30.59
C ILE A 187 -17.40 -8.65 30.42
N PRO A 188 -18.73 -8.79 30.21
CA PRO A 188 -19.35 -10.07 29.91
C PRO A 188 -18.73 -10.73 28.67
N PRO A 189 -18.71 -12.08 28.59
CA PRO A 189 -18.19 -12.77 27.42
C PRO A 189 -18.87 -12.32 26.12
N ILE A 190 -18.07 -11.89 25.16
CA ILE A 190 -18.53 -11.38 23.87
C ILE A 190 -18.49 -12.54 22.85
N PRO A 191 -19.64 -12.98 22.31
CA PRO A 191 -19.66 -13.97 21.24
C PRO A 191 -19.10 -13.38 19.95
N ILE A 192 -18.33 -14.19 19.22
CA ILE A 192 -17.73 -13.79 17.94
C ILE A 192 -18.39 -14.60 16.82
N GLY A 193 -19.02 -13.89 15.89
CA GLY A 193 -19.63 -14.48 14.70
C GLY A 193 -18.56 -14.87 13.68
N LEU A 194 -18.24 -16.16 13.59
CA LEU A 194 -17.32 -16.68 12.58
C LEU A 194 -18.02 -16.87 11.22
N LYS A 195 -17.35 -16.45 10.16
CA LYS A 195 -17.72 -16.75 8.78
C LYS A 195 -16.70 -17.72 8.19
N ARG A 196 -17.16 -18.83 7.60
CA ARG A 196 -16.28 -19.73 6.86
C ARG A 196 -15.93 -19.10 5.51
N ILE A 197 -14.64 -19.01 5.21
CA ILE A 197 -14.11 -18.44 3.95
C ILE A 197 -13.33 -19.45 3.11
N GLY A 198 -12.99 -20.62 3.68
CA GLY A 198 -12.34 -21.73 2.99
C GLY A 198 -12.51 -23.05 3.73
N VAL A 199 -11.91 -24.12 3.22
CA VAL A 199 -11.87 -25.42 3.92
C VAL A 199 -11.12 -25.23 5.23
N ASN A 200 -11.80 -25.50 6.35
CA ASN A 200 -11.28 -25.29 7.70
C ASN A 200 -10.71 -23.87 8.01
N HIS A 201 -11.06 -22.88 7.19
CA HIS A 201 -10.63 -21.48 7.36
C HIS A 201 -11.82 -20.58 7.67
N PHE A 202 -11.75 -19.94 8.83
CA PHE A 202 -12.78 -19.05 9.36
C PHE A 202 -12.21 -17.65 9.59
N GLN A 203 -13.06 -16.65 9.43
CA GLN A 203 -12.77 -15.24 9.58
C GLN A 203 -13.83 -14.56 10.45
N ALA A 204 -13.42 -13.60 11.27
CA ALA A 204 -14.35 -12.73 11.99
C ALA A 204 -13.79 -11.34 12.21
N ASN A 205 -14.71 -10.38 12.29
CA ASN A 205 -14.43 -9.03 12.76
C ASN A 205 -14.63 -8.99 14.27
N LEU A 206 -13.62 -8.49 14.99
CA LEU A 206 -13.62 -8.30 16.42
C LEU A 206 -13.63 -6.82 16.73
N GLN A 207 -14.47 -6.43 17.68
CA GLN A 207 -14.43 -5.11 18.27
C GLN A 207 -13.92 -5.26 19.70
N VAL A 208 -12.64 -4.96 19.91
CA VAL A 208 -12.02 -5.06 21.23
C VAL A 208 -12.23 -3.75 21.98
N PRO A 209 -13.06 -3.72 23.04
CA PRO A 209 -13.45 -2.46 23.68
C PRO A 209 -12.33 -1.85 24.54
N ARG A 210 -11.37 -2.66 24.99
CA ARG A 210 -10.34 -2.23 25.95
C ARG A 210 -9.08 -3.09 25.89
N GLY A 211 -7.94 -2.48 26.20
CA GLY A 211 -6.67 -3.20 26.36
C GLY A 211 -6.67 -4.05 27.63
N GLY A 212 -5.90 -5.13 27.61
CA GLY A 212 -5.85 -6.11 28.70
C GLY A 212 -5.59 -7.52 28.20
N GLU A 213 -5.71 -8.48 29.13
CA GLU A 213 -5.64 -9.89 28.82
C GLU A 213 -7.04 -10.43 28.55
N TRP A 214 -7.24 -10.92 27.33
CA TRP A 214 -8.50 -11.49 26.86
C TRP A 214 -8.36 -13.00 26.73
N LEU A 215 -9.24 -13.75 27.36
CA LEU A 215 -9.36 -15.18 27.15
C LEU A 215 -10.17 -15.42 25.87
N LEU A 216 -9.52 -15.95 24.85
CA LEU A 216 -10.15 -16.46 23.64
C LEU A 216 -10.53 -17.92 23.85
N GLU A 217 -11.80 -18.25 23.67
CA GLU A 217 -12.30 -19.62 23.77
C GLU A 217 -12.92 -20.06 22.44
N LEU A 218 -12.52 -21.23 21.97
CA LEU A 218 -13.09 -21.86 20.78
C LEU A 218 -13.69 -23.21 21.16
N ILE A 219 -14.95 -23.42 20.79
CA ILE A 219 -15.65 -24.69 20.87
C ILE A 219 -15.79 -25.20 19.44
N VAL A 220 -15.08 -26.29 19.14
CA VAL A 220 -14.92 -26.83 17.79
C VAL A 220 -15.57 -28.20 17.74
N LYS A 221 -16.47 -28.39 16.76
CA LYS A 221 -17.06 -29.70 16.49
C LYS A 221 -16.50 -30.24 15.17
N PRO A 222 -15.41 -31.04 15.22
CA PRO A 222 -14.87 -31.66 14.01
C PRO A 222 -15.80 -32.74 13.44
N ALA A 223 -16.64 -33.38 14.28
CA ALA A 223 -17.64 -34.36 13.88
C ALA A 223 -18.83 -34.32 14.85
N THR A 224 -19.98 -34.86 14.45
CA THR A 224 -21.26 -34.77 15.18
C THR A 224 -21.16 -35.17 16.66
N ASN A 225 -20.34 -36.20 16.97
CA ASN A 225 -20.17 -36.74 18.33
C ASN A 225 -18.87 -36.31 19.02
N ARG A 226 -18.18 -35.29 18.51
CA ARG A 226 -16.90 -34.85 19.05
C ARG A 226 -16.87 -33.33 19.22
N THR A 227 -16.52 -32.89 20.42
CA THR A 227 -16.33 -31.47 20.75
C THR A 227 -14.95 -31.28 21.33
N LEU A 228 -14.22 -30.28 20.83
CA LEU A 228 -12.92 -29.85 21.30
C LEU A 228 -13.03 -28.42 21.82
N ARG A 229 -12.28 -28.10 22.87
CA ARG A 229 -12.24 -26.77 23.48
C ARG A 229 -10.81 -26.27 23.51
N PHE A 230 -10.56 -25.22 22.75
CA PHE A 230 -9.30 -24.49 22.75
C PHE A 230 -9.45 -23.21 23.56
N SER A 231 -8.40 -22.82 24.27
CA SER A 231 -8.36 -21.58 25.03
C SER A 231 -6.98 -20.95 24.96
N GLN A 232 -6.92 -19.64 24.74
CA GLN A 232 -5.67 -18.89 24.67
C GLN A 232 -5.85 -17.50 25.26
N ILE A 233 -4.86 -17.03 26.03
CA ILE A 233 -4.82 -15.64 26.48
C ILE A 233 -4.20 -14.79 25.37
N VAL A 234 -4.93 -13.75 24.97
CA VAL A 234 -4.53 -12.76 23.98
C VAL A 234 -4.27 -11.45 24.71
N LYS A 235 -3.03 -10.96 24.63
CA LYS A 235 -2.66 -9.68 25.22
C LYS A 235 -2.90 -8.55 24.22
N ILE A 236 -3.88 -7.71 24.51
CA ILE A 236 -4.23 -6.56 23.68
C ILE A 236 -3.65 -5.29 24.29
N LYS A 237 -2.88 -4.54 23.49
CA LYS A 237 -2.37 -3.22 23.86
C LYS A 237 -3.38 -2.13 23.47
N ASN A 238 -3.37 -1.01 24.22
CA ASN A 238 -4.13 0.20 23.85
C ASN A 238 -3.64 0.78 22.51
#